data_AF-A0AAE0TR45-F1
#
_entry.id   AF-A0AAE0TR45-F1
#
_cell.length_a   1.000
_cell.length_b   1.000
_cell.length_c   1.000
_cell.angle_alpha   90.00
_cell.angle_beta   90.00
_cell.angle_gamma   90.00
#
_symmetry.space_group_name_H-M   'P 1'
#
loop_
_entity.id
_entity.type
_entity.pdbx_description
1 polymer ?
#
loop_
_entity_poly.entity_id
_entity_poly.type
_entity_poly.pdbx_seq_one_letter_code
_entity_poly.pdbx_strand_id
1 'polypeptide(L)'
;MSSSTTSSIAHKLIPSPTLDFLRISRGTVDDTISQNLNALVTPGTSAPFDPTSTTSRTPRPIYKRPIDGQSCRLFKDKVLFPSWQSRSDVLNYCAGVATSPDPDDPEHVLRDTEDLRARERLVDERLDPYSGRYFPREARTEALAYLIRNERMVENIIRQRTWGIVGERCENEGMEFERALDVWRHGGEEGRS
;
A
#
# COMPACT_ATOMS: atom_id res chain seq x y z
N MET A 1 -25.71 5.77 38.78
CA MET A 1 -24.48 6.40 38.24
C MET A 1 -23.72 5.32 37.49
N SER A 2 -23.93 5.20 36.18
CA SER A 2 -23.26 4.20 35.34
C SER A 2 -22.71 4.91 34.11
N SER A 3 -21.47 5.38 34.23
CA SER A 3 -20.70 5.93 33.12
C SER A 3 -19.43 5.10 33.00
N SER A 4 -19.37 4.16 32.05
CA SER A 4 -18.13 3.54 31.55
C SER A 4 -18.43 2.60 30.38
N THR A 5 -18.72 3.14 29.20
CA THR A 5 -18.76 2.36 27.94
C THR A 5 -18.15 3.07 26.73
N THR A 6 -17.60 4.28 26.89
CA THR A 6 -17.08 5.06 25.75
C THR A 6 -15.57 4.96 25.53
N SER A 7 -14.81 4.32 26.43
CA SER A 7 -13.33 4.33 26.34
C SER A 7 -12.73 3.27 25.39
N SER A 8 -13.52 2.33 24.87
CA SER A 8 -12.98 1.20 24.09
C SER A 8 -12.94 1.42 22.56
N ILE A 9 -13.55 2.49 22.05
CA ILE A 9 -13.63 2.74 20.59
C ILE A 9 -12.54 3.72 20.14
N ALA A 10 -12.07 4.61 21.02
CA ALA A 10 -11.11 5.66 20.65
C ALA A 10 -9.70 5.16 20.30
N HIS A 11 -9.29 3.98 20.82
CA HIS A 11 -8.01 3.36 20.44
C HIS A 11 -8.03 2.67 19.06
N LYS A 12 -9.19 2.49 18.43
CA LYS A 12 -9.33 1.83 17.12
C LYS A 12 -9.14 2.75 15.91
N LEU A 13 -8.95 4.06 16.12
CA LEU A 13 -8.97 5.06 15.05
C LEU A 13 -7.69 5.90 14.92
N ILE A 14 -6.65 5.64 15.72
CA ILE A 14 -5.35 6.27 15.48
C ILE A 14 -4.71 5.49 14.32
N PRO A 15 -4.42 6.12 13.17
CA PRO A 15 -3.71 5.45 12.09
C PRO A 15 -2.38 4.95 12.65
N SER A 16 -2.07 3.67 12.43
CA SER A 16 -0.73 3.20 12.78
C SER A 16 0.30 3.96 11.95
N PRO A 17 1.52 4.21 12.46
CA PRO A 17 2.58 4.85 11.68
C PRO A 17 2.81 4.19 10.31
N THR A 18 2.61 2.87 10.23
CA THR A 18 2.65 2.10 9.00
C THR A 18 1.56 2.52 8.01
N LEU A 19 0.31 2.68 8.45
CA LEU A 19 -0.78 3.13 7.58
C LEU A 19 -0.55 4.55 7.08
N ASP A 20 -0.07 5.44 7.94
CA ASP A 20 0.24 6.81 7.54
C ASP A 20 1.36 6.86 6.50
N PHE A 21 2.43 6.10 6.70
CA PHE A 21 3.51 5.96 5.72
C PHE A 21 2.98 5.44 4.37
N LEU A 22 2.19 4.37 4.37
CA LEU A 22 1.63 3.79 3.14
C LEU A 22 0.71 4.80 2.43
N ARG A 23 -0.17 5.47 3.18
CA ARG A 23 -1.08 6.50 2.63
C ARG A 23 -0.30 7.64 1.98
N ILE A 24 0.71 8.19 2.66
CA ILE A 24 1.51 9.29 2.12
C ILE A 24 2.30 8.82 0.89
N SER A 25 2.97 7.68 0.98
CA SER A 25 3.77 7.15 -0.14
C SER A 25 2.91 6.91 -1.39
N ARG A 26 1.74 6.29 -1.25
CA ARG A 26 0.78 6.09 -2.35
C ARG A 26 0.27 7.41 -2.91
N GLY A 27 -0.07 8.36 -2.04
CA GLY A 27 -0.52 9.70 -2.43
C GLY A 27 0.52 10.45 -3.29
N THR A 28 1.80 10.34 -2.92
CA THR A 28 2.89 11.06 -3.60
C THR A 28 3.30 10.47 -4.95
N VAL A 29 3.01 9.19 -5.21
CA VAL A 29 3.50 8.49 -6.40
C VAL A 29 2.35 7.93 -7.23
N ASP A 30 1.55 7.04 -6.65
CA ASP A 30 0.55 6.24 -7.33
C ASP A 30 -0.75 7.01 -7.59
N ASP A 31 -1.31 7.69 -6.58
CA ASP A 31 -2.55 8.47 -6.74
C ASP A 31 -2.35 9.68 -7.67
N THR A 32 -1.11 10.18 -7.73
CA THR A 32 -0.69 11.30 -8.58
C THR A 32 0.04 10.84 -9.84
N ILE A 33 -0.01 9.54 -10.20
CA ILE A 33 0.76 8.98 -11.31
C ILE A 33 0.57 9.73 -12.63
N SER A 34 -0.67 10.11 -12.96
CA SER A 34 -0.96 10.86 -14.17
C SER A 34 -0.29 12.25 -14.19
N GLN A 35 -0.21 12.89 -13.02
CA GLN A 35 0.48 14.18 -12.87
C GLN A 35 1.99 14.01 -13.00
N ASN A 36 2.55 13.00 -12.32
CA ASN A 36 3.96 12.64 -12.42
C ASN A 36 4.37 12.36 -13.88
N LEU A 37 3.56 11.59 -14.63
CA LEU A 37 3.82 11.30 -16.05
C LEU A 37 3.65 12.54 -16.95
N ASN A 38 2.68 13.41 -16.67
CA ASN A 38 2.53 14.67 -17.40
C ASN A 38 3.72 15.61 -17.21
N ALA A 39 4.36 15.59 -16.04
CA ALA A 39 5.55 16.38 -15.77
C ALA A 39 6.78 15.93 -16.58
N LEU A 40 6.80 14.68 -17.05
CA LEU A 40 7.85 14.15 -17.94
C LEU A 40 7.70 14.65 -19.38
N VAL A 41 6.56 15.24 -19.75
CA VAL A 41 6.34 15.78 -21.09
C VAL A 41 7.03 17.14 -21.21
N THR A 42 8.25 17.17 -21.76
CA THR A 42 8.95 18.43 -22.05
C THR A 42 8.47 19.02 -23.39
N PRO A 43 7.84 20.22 -23.41
CA PRO A 43 7.45 20.87 -24.64
C PRO A 43 8.69 21.20 -25.50
N GLY A 44 8.68 20.79 -26.77
CA GLY A 44 9.76 21.08 -27.73
C GLY A 44 10.83 19.99 -27.86
N THR A 45 10.88 19.01 -26.96
CA THR A 45 11.83 17.88 -27.04
C THR A 45 11.24 16.68 -27.78
N SER A 46 9.93 16.46 -27.68
CA SER A 46 9.24 15.31 -28.29
C SER A 46 9.00 15.47 -29.81
N ALA A 47 9.03 16.69 -30.33
CA ALA A 47 8.90 16.99 -31.76
C ALA A 47 9.49 18.39 -32.05
N PRO A 48 10.26 18.57 -33.15
CA PRO A 48 10.70 19.89 -33.60
C PRO A 48 9.51 20.81 -33.85
N PHE A 49 9.68 22.10 -33.57
CA PHE A 49 8.67 23.10 -33.92
C PHE A 49 8.50 23.17 -35.44
N ASP A 50 7.30 22.83 -35.93
CA ASP A 50 6.92 22.97 -37.33
C ASP A 50 6.10 24.27 -37.50
N PRO A 51 6.59 25.27 -38.24
CA PRO A 51 5.87 26.54 -38.43
C PRO A 51 4.51 26.34 -39.14
N THR A 52 4.33 25.26 -39.92
CA THR A 52 3.05 24.95 -40.57
C THR A 52 1.99 24.41 -39.60
N SER A 53 2.39 23.98 -38.40
CA SER A 53 1.49 23.49 -37.36
C SER A 53 0.64 24.58 -36.70
N THR A 54 0.94 25.86 -36.96
CA THR A 54 0.18 27.01 -36.44
C THR A 54 -1.14 27.26 -37.19
N THR A 55 -1.30 26.71 -38.39
CA THR A 55 -2.51 26.88 -39.23
C THR A 55 -3.72 26.11 -38.71
N SER A 56 -3.50 25.01 -37.96
CA SER A 56 -4.59 24.22 -37.36
C SER A 56 -4.59 24.34 -35.84
N ARG A 57 -5.53 25.11 -35.30
CA ARG A 57 -5.72 25.29 -33.85
C ARG A 57 -6.54 24.16 -33.24
N THR A 58 -6.16 22.90 -33.46
CA THR A 58 -6.74 21.76 -32.73
C THR A 58 -5.90 21.50 -31.48
N PRO A 59 -6.46 21.64 -30.26
CA PRO A 59 -5.74 21.26 -29.06
C PRO A 59 -5.45 19.76 -29.12
N ARG A 60 -4.21 19.38 -29.44
CA ARG A 60 -3.80 17.98 -29.31
C ARG A 60 -3.88 17.62 -27.83
N PRO A 61 -4.66 16.59 -27.45
CA PRO A 61 -4.76 16.22 -26.06
C PRO A 61 -3.39 15.85 -25.49
N ILE A 62 -3.05 16.45 -24.35
CA ILE A 62 -1.76 16.26 -23.64
C ILE A 62 -1.52 14.76 -23.35
N TYR A 63 -2.58 13.99 -23.14
CA TYR A 63 -2.53 12.55 -22.90
C TYR A 63 -2.08 11.71 -24.11
N LYS A 64 -2.04 12.27 -25.33
CA LYS A 64 -1.54 11.59 -26.53
C LYS A 64 -0.12 11.97 -26.91
N ARG A 65 0.55 12.84 -26.15
CA ARG A 65 1.95 13.18 -26.43
C ARG A 65 2.84 12.03 -25.97
N PRO A 66 3.69 11.48 -26.85
CA PRO A 66 4.63 10.44 -26.46
C PRO A 66 5.60 11.01 -25.43
N ILE A 67 5.82 10.28 -24.34
CA ILE A 67 6.86 10.59 -23.37
C ILE A 67 8.17 10.01 -23.92
N ASP A 68 9.26 10.74 -23.78
CA ASP A 68 10.58 10.24 -24.14
C ASP A 68 10.92 8.97 -23.34
N GLY A 69 11.41 7.94 -24.04
CA GLY A 69 11.67 6.63 -23.44
C GLY A 69 12.79 6.64 -22.39
N GLN A 70 13.75 7.56 -22.48
CA GLN A 70 14.75 7.74 -21.43
C GLN A 70 14.15 8.36 -20.18
N SER A 71 13.30 9.39 -20.32
CA SER A 71 12.57 10.00 -19.21
C SER A 71 11.67 8.99 -18.49
N CYS A 72 10.99 8.13 -19.24
CA CYS A 72 10.18 7.05 -18.67
C CYS A 72 11.00 6.03 -17.89
N ARG A 73 12.14 5.57 -18.43
CA ARG A 73 13.05 4.67 -17.72
C ARG A 73 13.59 5.30 -16.44
N LEU A 74 14.05 6.54 -16.51
CA LEU A 74 14.52 7.28 -15.33
C LEU A 74 13.45 7.42 -14.26
N PHE A 75 12.21 7.73 -14.64
CA PHE A 75 11.09 7.78 -13.69
C PHE A 75 10.82 6.42 -13.03
N LYS A 76 10.78 5.34 -13.84
CA LYS A 76 10.60 3.97 -13.34
C LYS A 76 11.71 3.62 -12.33
N ASP A 77 12.96 3.82 -12.70
CA ASP A 77 14.13 3.38 -11.95
C ASP A 77 14.46 4.24 -10.72
N LYS A 78 14.14 5.54 -10.76
CA LYS A 78 14.53 6.50 -9.71
C LYS A 78 13.39 6.95 -8.81
N VAL A 79 12.13 6.74 -9.21
CA VAL A 79 10.97 7.19 -8.45
C VAL A 79 10.02 6.03 -8.15
N LEU A 80 9.50 5.38 -9.20
CA LEU A 80 8.42 4.40 -9.06
C LEU A 80 8.88 3.15 -8.30
N PHE A 81 9.88 2.45 -8.82
CA PHE A 81 10.36 1.20 -8.22
C PHE A 81 10.99 1.39 -6.84
N PRO A 82 11.81 2.43 -6.58
CA PRO A 82 12.26 2.73 -5.22
C PRO A 82 11.10 2.95 -4.24
N SER A 83 10.05 3.68 -4.64
CA SER A 83 8.89 3.90 -3.77
C SER A 83 8.17 2.58 -3.47
N TRP A 84 7.94 1.74 -4.48
CA TRP A 84 7.34 0.42 -4.30
C TRP A 84 8.20 -0.48 -3.41
N GLN A 85 9.52 -0.45 -3.57
CA GLN A 85 10.45 -1.20 -2.73
C GLN A 85 10.35 -0.76 -1.28
N SER A 86 10.39 0.53 -1.00
CA SER A 86 10.30 1.04 0.38
C SER A 86 9.00 0.61 1.07
N ARG A 87 7.87 0.57 0.34
CA ARG A 87 6.61 0.04 0.87
C ARG A 87 6.65 -1.45 1.12
N SER A 88 7.27 -2.23 0.21
CA SER A 88 7.49 -3.66 0.43
C SER A 88 8.35 -3.92 1.67
N ASP A 89 9.41 -3.14 1.88
CA ASP A 89 10.30 -3.29 3.03
C ASP A 89 9.58 -3.04 4.35
N VAL A 90 8.78 -1.97 4.43
CA VAL A 90 7.95 -1.68 5.61
C VAL A 90 6.93 -2.80 5.86
N LEU A 91 6.24 -3.28 4.83
CA LEU A 91 5.28 -4.39 4.97
C LEU A 91 5.96 -5.70 5.39
N ASN A 92 7.19 -5.96 4.95
CA ASN A 92 7.97 -7.13 5.34
C ASN A 92 8.47 -7.02 6.78
N TYR A 93 8.98 -5.85 7.17
CA TYR A 93 9.37 -5.57 8.55
C TYR A 93 8.19 -5.77 9.51
N CYS A 94 7.04 -5.14 9.21
CA CYS A 94 5.85 -5.28 10.05
C CYS A 94 5.32 -6.72 10.08
N ALA A 95 5.46 -7.50 8.99
CA ALA A 95 5.12 -8.92 9.02
C ALA A 95 6.01 -9.71 9.99
N GLY A 96 7.32 -9.42 10.03
CA GLY A 96 8.23 -10.01 11.00
C GLY A 96 7.83 -9.69 12.44
N VAL A 97 7.55 -8.41 12.73
CA VAL A 97 7.08 -7.95 14.06
C VAL A 97 5.75 -8.61 14.45
N ALA A 98 4.83 -8.79 13.50
CA ALA A 98 3.55 -9.44 13.76
C ALA A 98 3.67 -10.92 14.17
N THR A 99 4.80 -11.56 13.90
CA THR A 99 5.07 -12.95 14.29
C THR A 99 5.90 -13.09 15.56
N SER A 100 6.45 -11.99 16.11
CA SER A 100 7.21 -12.01 17.35
C SER A 100 6.31 -11.88 18.59
N PRO A 101 6.63 -12.53 19.72
CA PRO A 101 5.94 -12.31 20.98
C PRO A 101 6.04 -10.84 21.41
N ASP A 102 4.96 -10.32 21.98
CA ASP A 102 4.86 -8.93 22.42
C ASP A 102 4.79 -8.88 23.97
N PRO A 103 5.93 -8.76 24.66
CA PRO A 103 5.98 -8.79 26.12
C PRO A 103 5.36 -7.54 26.77
N ASP A 104 5.24 -6.45 26.01
CA ASP A 104 4.73 -5.16 26.46
C ASP A 104 3.27 -4.93 26.02
N ASP A 105 2.53 -5.99 25.70
CA ASP A 105 1.10 -5.95 25.39
C ASP A 105 0.31 -5.64 26.70
N PRO A 106 -0.22 -4.41 26.88
CA PRO A 106 -0.89 -4.04 28.13
C PRO A 106 -2.22 -4.78 28.31
N GLU A 107 -2.80 -5.29 27.22
CA GLU A 107 -4.02 -6.08 27.23
C GLU A 107 -3.76 -7.58 27.49
N HIS A 108 -2.51 -8.04 27.58
CA HIS A 108 -2.17 -9.46 27.76
C HIS A 108 -2.84 -10.05 29.01
N VAL A 109 -2.71 -9.38 30.15
CA VAL A 109 -3.28 -9.85 31.42
C VAL A 109 -4.81 -9.85 31.37
N LEU A 110 -5.41 -8.82 30.76
CA LEU A 110 -6.87 -8.72 30.63
C LEU A 110 -7.41 -9.85 29.75
N ARG A 111 -6.77 -10.11 28.61
CA ARG A 111 -7.11 -11.20 27.70
C ARG A 111 -7.02 -12.55 28.40
N ASP A 112 -5.92 -12.85 29.10
CA ASP A 112 -5.76 -14.12 29.81
C ASP A 112 -6.87 -14.33 30.86
N THR A 113 -7.23 -13.28 31.60
CA THR A 113 -8.30 -13.38 32.60
C THR A 113 -9.69 -13.59 31.98
N GLU A 114 -9.95 -12.96 30.83
CA GLU A 114 -11.20 -13.15 30.08
C GLU A 114 -11.26 -14.55 29.47
N ASP A 115 -10.15 -15.05 28.92
CA ASP A 115 -10.02 -16.40 28.35
C ASP A 115 -10.26 -17.48 29.41
N LEU A 116 -9.69 -17.31 30.61
CA LEU A 116 -9.90 -18.21 31.74
C LEU A 116 -11.38 -18.22 32.17
N ARG A 117 -11.98 -17.04 32.33
CA ARG A 117 -13.41 -16.93 32.69
C ARG A 117 -14.34 -17.50 31.62
N ALA A 118 -13.96 -17.40 30.35
CA ALA A 118 -14.71 -17.99 29.25
C ALA A 118 -14.64 -19.52 29.28
N ARG A 119 -13.45 -20.08 29.57
CA ARG A 119 -13.26 -21.54 29.71
C ARG A 119 -14.02 -22.13 30.89
N GLU A 120 -14.16 -21.39 31.98
CA GLU A 120 -14.90 -21.83 33.18
C GLU A 120 -16.42 -21.69 33.04
N ARG A 121 -16.92 -21.03 31.99
CA ARG A 121 -18.35 -20.78 31.80
C ARG A 121 -19.07 -22.05 31.32
N LEU A 122 -19.97 -22.58 32.14
CA LEU A 122 -20.93 -23.63 31.77
C LEU A 122 -22.17 -22.99 31.13
N VAL A 123 -22.47 -23.35 29.88
CA VAL A 123 -23.60 -22.84 29.11
C VAL A 123 -24.59 -23.98 28.84
N ASP A 124 -25.85 -23.79 29.23
CA ASP A 124 -26.93 -24.72 28.86
C ASP A 124 -27.47 -24.33 27.46
N GLU A 125 -26.94 -25.00 26.44
CA GLU A 125 -27.27 -24.78 25.03
C GLU A 125 -28.77 -24.99 24.72
N ARG A 126 -29.50 -25.71 25.58
CA ARG A 126 -30.95 -25.95 25.42
C ARG A 126 -31.78 -24.75 25.84
N LEU A 127 -31.27 -23.89 26.72
CA LEU A 127 -31.99 -22.71 27.21
C LEU A 127 -31.77 -21.49 26.29
N ASP A 128 -30.54 -21.31 25.78
CA ASP A 128 -30.21 -20.29 24.78
C ASP A 128 -28.97 -20.69 23.94
N PRO A 129 -29.17 -21.11 22.67
CA PRO A 129 -28.09 -21.48 21.74
C PRO A 129 -27.08 -20.37 21.42
N TYR A 130 -27.37 -19.10 21.74
CA TYR A 130 -26.50 -17.96 21.41
C TYR A 130 -25.69 -17.43 22.60
N SER A 131 -26.00 -17.88 23.83
CA SER A 131 -25.36 -17.43 25.07
C SER A 131 -23.90 -17.89 25.24
N GLY A 132 -23.45 -18.88 24.46
CA GLY A 132 -22.09 -19.43 24.49
C GLY A 132 -21.07 -18.72 23.60
N ARG A 133 -21.45 -17.65 22.88
CA ARG A 133 -20.50 -16.95 22.01
C ARG A 133 -19.50 -16.14 22.83
N TYR A 134 -18.26 -16.62 22.87
CA TYR A 134 -17.11 -15.88 23.36
C TYR A 134 -16.29 -15.40 22.17
N PHE A 135 -15.92 -14.11 22.20
CA PHE A 135 -15.02 -13.50 21.22
C PHE A 135 -13.78 -13.05 21.99
N PRO A 136 -12.65 -13.77 21.87
CA PRO A 136 -11.41 -13.38 22.50
C PRO A 136 -11.00 -11.98 22.05
N ARG A 137 -10.37 -11.21 22.94
CA ARG A 137 -9.71 -9.97 22.54
C ARG A 137 -8.49 -10.30 21.70
N GLU A 138 -8.41 -9.73 20.49
CA GLU A 138 -7.27 -9.90 19.60
C GLU A 138 -6.00 -9.33 20.25
N ALA A 139 -4.88 -10.04 20.11
CA ALA A 139 -3.58 -9.51 20.50
C ALA A 139 -3.12 -8.40 19.54
N ARG A 140 -2.29 -7.47 20.02
CA ARG A 140 -1.75 -6.38 19.19
C ARG A 140 -1.01 -6.90 17.95
N THR A 141 -0.26 -8.00 18.10
CA THR A 141 0.46 -8.67 17.00
C THR A 141 -0.48 -9.37 16.02
N GLU A 142 -1.59 -9.94 16.50
CA GLU A 142 -2.63 -10.54 15.66
C GLU A 142 -3.37 -9.47 14.83
N ALA A 143 -3.74 -8.37 15.47
CA ALA A 143 -4.34 -7.21 14.80
C ALA A 143 -3.40 -6.63 13.74
N LEU A 144 -2.10 -6.52 14.05
CA LEU A 144 -1.07 -6.12 13.09
C LEU A 144 -0.96 -7.13 11.93
N ALA A 145 -0.97 -8.43 12.21
CA ALA A 145 -0.91 -9.47 11.18
C ALA A 145 -2.08 -9.35 10.19
N TYR A 146 -3.29 -9.10 10.70
CA TYR A 146 -4.47 -8.86 9.88
C TYR A 146 -4.32 -7.61 9.01
N LEU A 147 -3.87 -6.50 9.61
CA LEU A 147 -3.61 -5.25 8.90
C LEU A 147 -2.61 -5.46 7.75
N ILE A 148 -1.49 -6.13 8.00
CA ILE A 148 -0.45 -6.36 6.99
C ILE A 148 -0.93 -7.25 5.85
N ARG A 149 -1.77 -8.26 6.11
CA ARG A 149 -2.39 -9.07 5.06
C ARG A 149 -3.26 -8.21 4.15
N ASN A 150 -4.08 -7.33 4.73
CA ASN A 150 -4.92 -6.42 3.96
C ASN A 150 -4.11 -5.42 3.14
N GLU A 151 -3.10 -4.81 3.75
CA GLU A 151 -2.26 -3.82 3.07
C GLU A 151 -1.44 -4.44 1.92
N ARG A 152 -1.04 -5.71 2.01
CA ARG A 152 -0.42 -6.43 0.89
C ARG A 152 -1.39 -6.61 -0.28
N MET A 153 -2.66 -6.92 -0.03
CA MET A 153 -3.68 -7.02 -1.08
C MET A 153 -3.95 -5.67 -1.73
N VAL A 154 -4.09 -4.61 -0.93
CA VAL A 154 -4.27 -3.24 -1.42
C VAL A 154 -3.07 -2.80 -2.26
N GLU A 155 -1.85 -3.07 -1.77
CA GLU A 155 -0.62 -2.72 -2.49
C GLU A 155 -0.55 -3.42 -3.85
N ASN A 156 -0.97 -4.68 -3.95
CA ASN A 156 -1.04 -5.40 -5.23
C ASN A 156 -1.98 -4.70 -6.23
N ILE A 157 -3.18 -4.33 -5.79
CA ILE A 157 -4.17 -3.64 -6.61
C ILE A 157 -3.63 -2.28 -7.09
N ILE A 158 -3.00 -1.52 -6.19
CA ILE A 158 -2.44 -0.22 -6.51
C ILE A 158 -1.32 -0.35 -7.54
N ARG A 159 -0.37 -1.26 -7.34
CA ARG A 159 0.73 -1.48 -8.30
C ARG A 159 0.23 -1.89 -9.67
N GLN A 160 -0.72 -2.81 -9.73
CA GLN A 160 -1.32 -3.25 -11.00
C GLN A 160 -1.97 -2.06 -11.73
N ARG A 161 -2.75 -1.24 -11.02
CA ARG A 161 -3.40 -0.05 -11.59
C ARG A 161 -2.38 0.99 -12.06
N THR A 162 -1.41 1.32 -11.22
CA THR A 162 -0.36 2.29 -11.55
C THR A 162 0.44 1.81 -12.76
N TRP A 163 0.81 0.53 -12.78
CA TRP A 163 1.55 -0.07 -13.89
C TRP A 163 0.79 0.01 -15.21
N GLY A 164 -0.52 -0.26 -15.19
CA GLY A 164 -1.38 -0.09 -16.37
C GLY A 164 -1.30 1.32 -16.96
N ILE A 165 -1.45 2.35 -16.11
CA ILE A 165 -1.36 3.76 -16.54
C ILE A 165 0.04 4.11 -17.05
N VAL A 166 1.08 3.61 -16.39
CA VAL A 166 2.46 3.77 -16.86
C VAL A 166 2.64 3.11 -18.22
N GLY A 167 2.07 1.93 -18.45
CA GLY A 167 2.17 1.19 -19.71
C GLY A 167 1.51 1.91 -20.89
N GLU A 168 0.39 2.59 -20.65
CA GLU A 168 -0.29 3.40 -21.67
C GLU A 168 0.57 4.56 -22.18
N ARG A 169 1.50 5.08 -21.37
CA ARG A 169 2.24 6.33 -21.68
C ARG A 169 3.74 6.17 -21.85
N CYS A 170 4.32 5.18 -21.19
CA CYS A 170 5.75 4.92 -21.14
C CYS A 170 6.16 3.60 -21.79
N GLU A 171 5.19 2.83 -22.32
CA GLU A 171 5.36 1.49 -22.87
C GLU A 171 6.00 0.51 -21.86
N ASN A 172 5.33 -0.61 -21.60
CA ASN A 172 5.82 -1.61 -20.63
C ASN A 172 6.31 -2.89 -21.29
N GLU A 173 6.46 -2.90 -22.63
CA GLU A 173 6.91 -4.08 -23.40
C GLU A 173 6.05 -5.34 -23.14
N GLY A 174 4.80 -5.17 -22.67
CA GLY A 174 3.92 -6.27 -22.25
C GLY A 174 4.35 -6.99 -20.97
N MET A 175 5.32 -6.45 -20.23
CA MET A 175 5.81 -7.03 -18.98
C MET A 175 4.86 -6.73 -17.82
N GLU A 176 4.58 -7.74 -16.99
CA GLU A 176 3.87 -7.56 -15.71
C GLU A 176 4.71 -6.79 -14.69
N PHE A 177 4.05 -6.11 -13.76
CA PHE A 177 4.73 -5.19 -12.84
C PHE A 177 5.68 -5.93 -11.88
N GLU A 178 5.34 -7.16 -11.47
CA GLU A 178 6.17 -7.98 -10.59
C GLU A 178 7.51 -8.28 -11.25
N ARG A 179 7.46 -8.73 -12.50
CA ARG A 179 8.66 -9.05 -13.27
C ARG A 179 9.50 -7.80 -13.52
N ALA A 180 8.88 -6.68 -13.83
CA ALA A 180 9.59 -5.42 -14.04
C ALA A 180 10.31 -4.95 -12.76
N LEU A 181 9.66 -5.08 -11.61
CA LEU A 181 10.25 -4.74 -10.32
C LEU A 181 11.40 -5.69 -9.96
N ASP A 182 11.27 -6.98 -10.23
CA ASP A 182 12.32 -7.96 -9.96
C ASP A 182 13.55 -7.75 -10.84
N VAL A 183 13.36 -7.44 -12.13
CA VAL A 183 14.47 -7.06 -13.02
C VAL A 183 15.20 -5.82 -12.48
N TRP A 184 14.46 -4.80 -12.04
CA TRP A 184 15.05 -3.59 -11.45
C TRP A 184 15.85 -3.89 -10.16
N ARG A 185 15.34 -4.78 -9.30
CA ARG A 185 16.05 -5.21 -8.07
C ARG A 185 17.41 -5.82 -8.40
N HIS A 186 17.44 -6.77 -9.33
CA HIS A 186 18.68 -7.45 -9.72
C HIS A 186 19.65 -6.53 -10.46
N GLY A 187 19.16 -5.63 -11.32
CA GLY A 187 20.00 -4.64 -11.99
C GLY A 187 20.65 -3.63 -11.03
N GLY A 188 20.04 -3.39 -9.86
CA GLY A 188 20.61 -2.54 -8.82
C GLY A 188 21.76 -3.19 -8.02
N GLU A 189 21.81 -4.53 -7.96
CA GLU A 189 22.86 -5.28 -7.24
C GLU A 189 24.18 -5.29 -8.02
N GLU A 190 24.11 -5.35 -9.35
CA GLU A 190 25.27 -5.38 -10.24
C GLU A 190 26.03 -4.04 -10.30
N GLY A 191 25.37 -2.92 -9.97
CA GLY A 191 25.99 -1.59 -9.85
C GLY A 191 26.54 -1.26 -8.45
N ARG A 192 26.43 -2.17 -7.48
CA ARG A 192 26.88 -1.98 -6.08
C ARG A 192 28.04 -2.89 -5.67
N SER A 193 28.53 -3.73 -6.58
CA SER A 193 29.75 -4.55 -6.40
C SER A 193 30.98 -3.90 -7.02
#